data_AF-A0A3A8G555-F1
#
_entry.id   AF-A0A3A8G555-F1
#
_cell.length_a   1.000
_cell.length_b   1.000
_cell.length_c   1.000
_cell.angle_alpha   90.00
_cell.angle_beta   90.00
_cell.angle_gamma   90.00
#
_symmetry.space_group_name_H-M   'P 1'
#
loop_
_entity.id
_entity.type
_entity.pdbx_description
1 polymer ?
#
loop_
_entity_poly.entity_id
_entity_poly.type
_entity_poly.pdbx_seq_one_letter_code
_entity_poly.pdbx_strand_id
1 'polypeptide(L)'
;MKNMIWMSLMVVGLAGCATHNSQSTVPKVGMANPASQYCVDQGGKLEIRNETNGQVGYCHLANGRVVEEWALFRASQANCSAEEAKRLVGQSNLSKDQIKALTKSQIVRMVQPGQPVTMDYRAERVTVTVDPSSKKITAASCG
;
A
#
# COMPACT_ATOMS: atom_id res chain seq x y z
N MET A 1 72.79 -40.11 11.95
CA MET A 1 73.25 -40.98 10.84
C MET A 1 72.05 -41.66 10.21
N LYS A 2 72.07 -41.73 8.87
CA LYS A 2 71.29 -42.61 7.98
C LYS A 2 70.02 -42.03 7.36
N ASN A 3 70.30 -41.43 6.21
CA ASN A 3 69.47 -41.10 5.07
C ASN A 3 68.70 -42.33 4.57
N MET A 4 67.46 -42.14 4.09
CA MET A 4 66.97 -42.93 2.95
C MET A 4 65.85 -42.16 2.22
N ILE A 5 66.19 -41.68 1.03
CA ILE A 5 65.26 -41.25 -0.02
C ILE A 5 64.78 -42.51 -0.74
N TRP A 6 63.47 -42.69 -0.92
CA TRP A 6 62.90 -43.48 -2.02
C TRP A 6 61.65 -42.79 -2.57
N MET A 7 61.52 -42.93 -3.87
CA MET A 7 60.78 -42.11 -4.82
C MET A 7 59.41 -42.72 -5.14
N SER A 8 58.47 -41.87 -5.59
CA SER A 8 57.25 -42.14 -6.37
C SER A 8 56.08 -42.93 -5.73
N LEU A 9 54.85 -42.41 -5.78
CA LEU A 9 53.91 -42.56 -6.91
C LEU A 9 52.57 -41.85 -6.63
N MET A 10 52.15 -41.07 -7.63
CA MET A 10 50.85 -40.47 -7.93
C MET A 10 49.61 -41.28 -7.50
N VAL A 11 48.66 -40.66 -6.77
CA VAL A 11 47.20 -40.78 -7.01
C VAL A 11 46.49 -39.48 -6.59
N VAL A 12 45.89 -38.83 -7.57
CA VAL A 12 44.88 -37.77 -7.40
C VAL A 12 43.56 -38.43 -7.02
N GLY A 13 42.92 -37.95 -5.95
CA GLY A 13 41.56 -38.33 -5.57
C GLY A 13 40.81 -37.12 -5.02
N LEU A 14 40.13 -36.39 -5.90
CA LEU A 14 39.15 -35.37 -5.51
C LEU A 14 37.90 -36.08 -4.96
N ALA A 15 37.61 -35.89 -3.68
CA ALA A 15 36.30 -36.16 -3.09
C ALA A 15 35.97 -35.05 -2.08
N GLY A 16 35.69 -33.85 -2.59
CA GLY A 16 35.09 -32.78 -1.81
C GLY A 16 33.60 -33.03 -1.68
N CYS A 17 33.15 -33.57 -0.54
CA CYS A 17 31.74 -33.49 -0.16
C CYS A 17 31.46 -32.04 0.25
N ALA A 18 31.00 -31.21 -0.69
CA ALA A 18 30.30 -30.00 -0.32
C ALA A 18 28.93 -30.42 0.21
N THR A 19 28.78 -30.43 1.53
CA THR A 19 27.46 -30.47 2.17
C THR A 19 26.67 -29.29 1.60
N HIS A 20 25.69 -29.59 0.74
CA HIS A 20 24.75 -28.58 0.28
C HIS A 20 23.85 -28.25 1.47
N ASN A 21 24.34 -27.36 2.33
CA ASN A 21 23.55 -26.73 3.36
C ASN A 21 22.51 -25.89 2.61
N SER A 22 21.38 -26.52 2.29
CA SER A 22 20.18 -25.85 1.83
C SER A 22 19.60 -25.13 3.04
N GLN A 23 20.33 -24.12 3.49
CA GLN A 23 19.84 -23.09 4.38
C GLN A 23 18.79 -22.38 3.54
N SER A 24 17.54 -22.79 3.70
CA SER A 24 16.39 -22.11 3.13
C SER A 24 16.53 -20.65 3.49
N THR A 25 17.00 -19.87 2.54
CA THR A 25 16.86 -18.43 2.54
C THR A 25 15.36 -18.23 2.41
N VAL A 26 14.66 -18.20 3.55
CA VAL A 26 13.33 -17.60 3.60
C VAL A 26 13.54 -16.26 2.91
N PRO A 27 12.99 -16.06 1.70
CA PRO A 27 13.18 -14.80 1.01
C PRO A 27 12.77 -13.75 2.02
N LYS A 28 13.58 -12.71 2.23
CA LYS A 28 13.11 -11.55 2.99
C LYS A 28 11.87 -11.08 2.25
N VAL A 29 10.71 -11.51 2.74
CA VAL A 29 9.42 -11.14 2.19
C VAL A 29 9.45 -9.62 2.24
N GLY A 30 9.22 -9.01 1.07
CA GLY A 30 9.29 -7.57 0.92
C GLY A 30 8.30 -6.85 1.83
N MET A 31 8.14 -5.54 1.60
CA MET A 31 7.10 -4.75 2.28
C MET A 31 5.78 -5.53 2.35
N ALA A 32 5.17 -5.56 3.54
CA ALA A 32 3.90 -6.26 3.74
C ALA A 32 2.85 -5.78 2.74
N ASN A 33 2.07 -6.70 2.18
CA ASN A 33 0.93 -6.35 1.33
C ASN A 33 -0.05 -5.51 2.18
N PRO A 34 -0.36 -4.26 1.80
CA PRO A 34 -1.23 -3.38 2.59
C PRO A 34 -2.62 -3.97 2.86
N ALA A 35 -3.19 -4.71 1.91
CA ALA A 35 -4.49 -5.34 2.07
C ALA A 35 -4.44 -6.50 3.07
N SER A 36 -3.40 -7.32 2.98
CA SER A 36 -3.13 -8.41 3.94
C SER A 36 -2.88 -7.87 5.34
N GLN A 37 -2.09 -6.80 5.47
CA GLN A 37 -1.83 -6.14 6.75
C GLN A 37 -3.12 -5.56 7.33
N TYR A 38 -3.92 -4.86 6.51
CA TYR A 38 -5.20 -4.31 6.95
C TYR A 38 -6.15 -5.40 7.46
N CYS A 39 -6.21 -6.56 6.81
CA CYS A 39 -6.98 -7.71 7.31
C CYS A 39 -6.57 -8.10 8.74
N VAL A 40 -5.26 -8.24 8.98
CA VAL A 40 -4.71 -8.59 10.30
C VAL A 40 -4.97 -7.47 11.32
N ASP A 41 -4.84 -6.21 10.93
CA ASP A 41 -5.10 -5.05 11.79
C ASP A 41 -6.58 -4.95 12.22
N GLN A 42 -7.51 -5.44 11.37
CA GLN A 42 -8.93 -5.58 11.74
C GLN A 42 -9.20 -6.79 12.65
N GLY A 43 -8.17 -7.52 13.09
CA GLY A 43 -8.29 -8.76 13.86
C GLY A 43 -8.77 -9.94 13.03
N GLY A 44 -8.70 -9.85 11.70
CA GLY A 44 -9.09 -10.91 10.79
C GLY A 44 -7.99 -11.95 10.56
N LYS A 45 -8.37 -13.10 9.99
CA LYS A 45 -7.43 -14.14 9.54
C LYS A 45 -7.35 -14.13 8.01
N LEU A 46 -6.13 -13.98 7.49
CA LEU A 46 -5.87 -14.07 6.06
C LEU A 46 -5.86 -15.52 5.57
N GLU A 47 -6.52 -15.79 4.45
CA GLU A 47 -6.49 -17.04 3.70
C GLU A 47 -6.13 -16.74 2.24
N ILE A 48 -5.12 -17.42 1.69
CA ILE A 48 -4.80 -17.33 0.26
C ILE A 48 -5.43 -18.50 -0.46
N ARG A 49 -6.19 -18.23 -1.53
CA ARG A 49 -6.83 -19.24 -2.38
C ARG A 49 -6.25 -19.19 -3.78
N ASN A 50 -6.07 -20.37 -4.38
CA ASN A 50 -5.77 -20.49 -5.80
C ASN A 50 -7.08 -20.43 -6.59
N GLU A 51 -7.20 -19.43 -7.45
CA GLU A 51 -8.31 -19.26 -8.39
C GLU A 51 -7.82 -19.38 -9.83
N THR A 52 -8.76 -19.36 -10.78
CA THR A 52 -8.45 -19.45 -12.22
C THR A 52 -7.50 -18.33 -12.70
N ASN A 53 -7.54 -17.17 -12.03
CA ASN A 53 -6.76 -15.98 -12.39
C ASN A 53 -5.52 -15.77 -11.50
N GLY A 54 -5.14 -16.76 -10.69
CA GLY A 54 -4.00 -16.68 -9.78
C GLY A 54 -4.40 -16.77 -8.31
N GLN A 55 -3.54 -16.26 -7.43
CA GLN A 55 -3.80 -16.28 -5.98
C GLN A 55 -4.59 -15.05 -5.54
N VAL A 56 -5.64 -15.27 -4.76
CA VAL A 56 -6.49 -14.23 -4.17
C VAL A 56 -6.47 -14.34 -2.66
N GLY A 57 -6.31 -13.21 -1.97
CA GLY A 57 -6.37 -13.13 -0.51
C GLY A 57 -7.79 -12.86 -0.02
N TYR A 58 -8.23 -13.63 0.96
CA TYR A 58 -9.51 -13.48 1.63
C TYR A 58 -9.30 -13.23 3.11
N CYS A 59 -10.02 -12.24 3.65
CA CYS A 59 -10.02 -11.91 5.06
C CYS A 59 -11.25 -12.50 5.76
N HIS A 60 -11.01 -13.34 6.76
CA HIS A 60 -12.02 -13.86 7.68
C HIS A 60 -12.17 -12.91 8.87
N LEU A 61 -13.29 -12.18 8.92
CA LEU A 61 -13.57 -11.19 9.96
C LEU A 61 -14.23 -11.84 11.18
N ALA A 62 -14.08 -11.23 12.36
CA ALA A 62 -14.63 -11.74 13.62
C ALA A 62 -16.17 -11.89 13.64
N ASN A 63 -16.87 -11.16 12.77
CA ASN A 63 -18.33 -11.29 12.59
C ASN A 63 -18.74 -12.42 11.64
N GLY A 64 -17.81 -13.29 11.23
CA GLY A 64 -18.04 -14.42 10.34
C GLY A 64 -18.09 -14.08 8.85
N ARG A 65 -17.92 -12.80 8.47
CA ARG A 65 -17.84 -12.41 7.05
C ARG A 65 -16.48 -12.81 6.47
N VAL A 66 -16.51 -13.29 5.24
CA VAL A 66 -15.32 -13.52 4.42
C VAL A 66 -15.35 -12.53 3.25
N VAL A 67 -14.33 -11.68 3.14
CA VAL A 67 -14.25 -10.61 2.12
C VAL A 67 -12.88 -10.66 1.47
N GLU A 68 -12.80 -10.45 0.15
CA GLU A 68 -11.52 -10.30 -0.55
C GLU A 68 -10.70 -9.14 0.06
N GLU A 69 -9.40 -9.35 0.29
CA GLU A 69 -8.57 -8.44 1.10
C GLU A 69 -8.47 -7.03 0.52
N TRP A 70 -8.37 -6.88 -0.81
CA TRP A 70 -8.29 -5.59 -1.46
C TRP A 70 -9.63 -4.87 -1.48
N ALA A 71 -10.75 -5.59 -1.62
CA ALA A 71 -12.09 -5.04 -1.48
C ALA A 71 -12.31 -4.50 -0.06
N LEU A 72 -11.90 -5.25 0.96
CA LEU A 72 -11.92 -4.81 2.35
C LEU A 72 -11.08 -3.54 2.55
N PHE A 73 -9.83 -3.53 2.06
CA PHE A 73 -8.92 -2.40 2.17
C PHE A 73 -9.39 -1.15 1.41
N ARG A 74 -10.01 -1.29 0.24
CA ARG A 74 -10.58 -0.14 -0.49
C ARG A 74 -11.83 0.39 0.18
N ALA A 75 -12.68 -0.48 0.73
CA ALA A 75 -13.90 -0.06 1.42
C ALA A 75 -13.61 0.73 2.71
N SER A 76 -12.45 0.52 3.33
CA SER A 76 -12.02 1.29 4.49
C SER A 76 -11.45 2.66 4.16
N GLN A 77 -11.11 2.94 2.89
CA GLN A 77 -10.62 4.26 2.49
C GLN A 77 -11.79 5.24 2.53
N ALA A 78 -11.63 6.31 3.31
CA ALA A 78 -12.65 7.33 3.42
C ALA A 78 -12.79 8.05 2.07
N ASN A 79 -14.00 7.99 1.51
CA ASN A 79 -14.37 8.75 0.33
C ASN A 79 -14.75 10.17 0.71
N CYS A 80 -14.49 11.10 -0.19
CA CYS A 80 -14.88 12.49 -0.02
C CYS A 80 -16.40 12.60 0.15
N SER A 81 -16.85 13.28 1.19
CA SER A 81 -18.25 13.61 1.43
C SER A 81 -18.62 14.88 0.68
N ALA A 82 -19.47 14.75 -0.34
CA ALA A 82 -19.91 15.88 -1.16
C ALA A 82 -20.63 16.97 -0.34
N GLU A 83 -21.40 16.57 0.67
CA GLU A 83 -22.12 17.51 1.53
C GLU A 83 -21.18 18.31 2.43
N GLU A 84 -20.17 17.66 3.04
CA GLU A 84 -19.17 18.37 3.84
C GLU A 84 -18.25 19.23 2.95
N ALA A 85 -17.94 18.79 1.74
CA ALA A 85 -17.17 19.59 0.78
C ALA A 85 -17.90 20.89 0.42
N LYS A 86 -19.21 20.84 0.14
CA LYS A 86 -20.00 22.06 -0.14
C LYS A 86 -19.99 23.06 1.01
N ARG A 87 -19.96 22.60 2.26
CA ARG A 87 -19.91 23.47 3.46
C ARG A 87 -18.60 24.26 3.60
N LEU A 88 -17.55 23.89 2.85
CA LEU A 88 -16.31 24.64 2.83
C LEU A 88 -16.44 25.98 2.08
N VAL A 89 -17.44 26.14 1.21
CA VAL A 89 -17.62 27.37 0.43
C VAL A 89 -17.85 28.56 1.36
N GLY A 90 -17.10 29.64 1.13
CA GLY A 90 -17.09 30.85 1.95
C GLY A 90 -16.11 30.82 3.12
N GLN A 91 -15.56 29.66 3.50
CA GLN A 91 -14.53 29.55 4.53
C GLN A 91 -13.16 30.02 4.00
N SER A 92 -12.27 30.40 4.90
CA SER A 92 -10.89 30.80 4.59
C SER A 92 -9.93 30.23 5.62
N ASN A 93 -8.62 30.30 5.33
CA ASN A 93 -7.54 29.91 6.24
C ASN A 93 -7.56 28.44 6.70
N LEU A 94 -8.20 27.55 5.95
CA LEU A 94 -8.14 26.11 6.22
C LEU A 94 -6.85 25.50 5.69
N SER A 95 -6.20 24.67 6.51
CA SER A 95 -5.11 23.82 6.08
C SER A 95 -5.63 22.63 5.25
N LYS A 96 -4.76 22.02 4.45
CA LYS A 96 -5.11 20.80 3.70
C LYS A 96 -5.57 19.68 4.64
N ASP A 97 -4.96 19.55 5.82
CA ASP A 97 -5.32 18.49 6.77
C ASP A 97 -6.69 18.73 7.41
N GLN A 98 -7.03 20.00 7.69
CA GLN A 98 -8.39 20.37 8.11
C GLN A 98 -9.41 20.05 7.01
N ILE A 99 -9.11 20.39 5.76
CA ILE A 99 -9.97 20.10 4.61
C ILE A 99 -10.17 18.57 4.45
N LYS A 100 -9.10 17.78 4.59
CA LYS A 100 -9.20 16.31 4.57
C LYS A 100 -10.12 15.79 5.64
N ALA A 101 -9.90 16.21 6.89
CA ALA A 101 -10.68 15.77 8.04
C ALA A 101 -12.16 16.13 7.89
N LEU A 102 -12.47 17.38 7.52
CA LEU A 102 -13.84 17.86 7.34
C LEU A 102 -14.56 17.10 6.22
N THR A 103 -13.89 16.87 5.09
CA THR A 103 -14.50 16.24 3.92
C THR A 103 -14.37 14.73 3.90
N LYS A 104 -13.68 14.13 4.87
CA LYS A 104 -13.33 12.70 4.89
C LYS A 104 -12.56 12.25 3.64
N SER A 105 -11.89 13.17 2.96
CA SER A 105 -11.08 12.88 1.78
C SER A 105 -9.66 12.48 2.17
N GLN A 106 -9.00 11.75 1.28
CA GLN A 106 -7.58 11.40 1.40
C GLN A 106 -6.68 12.44 0.70
N ILE A 107 -7.22 13.12 -0.32
CA ILE A 107 -6.47 13.99 -1.23
C ILE A 107 -7.17 15.33 -1.34
N VAL A 108 -6.39 16.41 -1.23
CA VAL A 108 -6.86 17.78 -1.43
C VAL A 108 -6.13 18.40 -2.59
N ARG A 109 -6.90 18.78 -3.62
CA ARG A 109 -6.41 19.53 -4.78
C ARG A 109 -6.86 20.97 -4.67
N MET A 110 -5.92 21.88 -4.42
CA MET A 110 -6.18 23.31 -4.36
C MET A 110 -6.02 23.90 -5.76
N VAL A 111 -6.99 24.69 -6.21
CA VAL A 111 -6.99 25.34 -7.53
C VAL A 111 -7.40 26.80 -7.41
N GLN A 112 -7.03 27.62 -8.39
CA GLN A 112 -7.54 28.99 -8.54
C GLN A 112 -8.71 29.05 -9.53
N PRO A 113 -9.57 30.08 -9.46
CA PRO A 113 -10.58 30.32 -10.49
C PRO A 113 -9.94 30.39 -11.89
N GLY A 114 -10.44 29.57 -12.82
CA GLY A 114 -9.94 29.50 -14.20
C GLY A 114 -8.64 28.71 -14.38
N GLN A 115 -8.06 28.15 -13.32
CA GLN A 115 -6.87 27.30 -13.45
C GLN A 115 -7.21 26.04 -14.25
N PRO A 116 -6.51 25.75 -15.37
CA PRO A 116 -6.75 24.55 -16.15
C PRO A 116 -6.36 23.30 -15.34
N VAL A 117 -7.20 22.28 -15.38
CA VAL A 117 -7.03 21.03 -14.65
C VAL A 117 -7.47 19.85 -15.50
N THR A 118 -6.89 18.68 -15.25
CA THR A 118 -7.32 17.42 -15.85
C THR A 118 -8.64 16.96 -15.25
N MET A 119 -9.47 16.28 -16.05
CA MET A 119 -10.77 15.73 -15.65
C MET A 119 -10.67 14.25 -15.25
N ASP A 120 -9.67 13.89 -14.44
CA ASP A 120 -9.53 12.55 -13.88
C ASP A 120 -10.42 12.41 -12.64
N TYR A 121 -11.22 11.35 -12.52
CA TYR A 121 -12.09 11.13 -11.36
C TYR A 121 -11.40 10.33 -10.25
N ARG A 122 -11.45 10.84 -9.01
CA ARG A 122 -10.93 10.20 -7.80
C ARG A 122 -11.90 10.36 -6.64
N ALA A 123 -12.55 9.26 -6.23
CA ALA A 123 -13.58 9.26 -5.18
C ALA A 123 -13.05 9.74 -3.81
N GLU A 124 -11.77 9.57 -3.57
CA GLU A 124 -11.05 9.94 -2.36
C GLU A 124 -10.54 11.39 -2.36
N ARG A 125 -10.77 12.15 -3.44
CA ARG A 125 -10.27 13.52 -3.61
C ARG A 125 -11.35 14.57 -3.41
N VAL A 126 -11.00 15.65 -2.71
CA VAL A 126 -11.70 16.93 -2.78
C VAL A 126 -10.88 17.92 -3.59
N THR A 127 -11.52 18.62 -4.51
CA THR A 127 -10.96 19.75 -5.24
C THR A 127 -11.56 21.03 -4.68
N VAL A 128 -10.70 21.96 -4.23
CA VAL A 128 -11.09 23.21 -3.59
C VAL A 128 -10.55 24.38 -4.40
N THR A 129 -11.45 25.26 -4.85
CA THR A 129 -11.10 26.49 -5.56
C THR A 129 -10.98 27.62 -4.55
N VAL A 130 -9.81 28.28 -4.52
CA VAL A 130 -9.52 29.39 -3.60
C VAL A 130 -9.28 30.66 -4.39
N ASP A 131 -10.04 31.70 -4.06
CA ASP A 131 -9.83 33.03 -4.60
C ASP A 131 -8.49 33.61 -4.09
N PRO A 132 -7.58 34.04 -4.98
CA PRO A 132 -6.24 34.46 -4.59
C PRO A 132 -6.22 35.75 -3.77
N SER A 133 -7.22 36.62 -3.94
CA SER A 133 -7.31 37.94 -3.30
C SER A 133 -7.88 37.83 -1.88
N SER A 134 -9.04 37.20 -1.74
CA SER A 134 -9.78 37.06 -0.48
C SER A 134 -9.38 35.84 0.36
N LYS A 135 -8.64 34.89 -0.23
CA LYS A 135 -8.30 33.57 0.36
C LYS A 135 -9.52 32.73 0.74
N LYS A 136 -10.71 33.07 0.23
CA LYS A 136 -11.93 32.32 0.46
C LYS A 136 -12.06 31.18 -0.52
N ILE A 137 -12.63 30.08 -0.05
CA ILE A 137 -13.05 28.96 -0.88
C ILE A 137 -14.29 29.39 -1.66
N THR A 138 -14.20 29.40 -2.98
CA THR A 138 -15.32 29.78 -3.87
C THR A 138 -16.06 28.55 -4.42
N ALA A 139 -15.41 27.39 -4.47
CA ALA A 139 -16.02 26.13 -4.84
C ALA A 139 -15.29 24.97 -4.17
N ALA A 140 -16.01 23.90 -3.87
CA ALA A 140 -15.43 22.65 -3.41
C ALA A 140 -16.28 21.46 -3.91
N SER A 141 -15.63 20.47 -4.51
CA SER A 141 -16.30 19.28 -5.05
C SER A 141 -15.46 18.03 -4.87
N CYS A 142 -16.14 16.91 -4.65
CA CYS A 142 -15.51 15.59 -4.62
C CYS A 142 -15.35 15.05 -6.04
N GLY A 143 -14.24 14.36 -6.29
CA GLY A 143 -13.91 13.77 -7.59
C GLY A 143 -12.55 14.16 -8.10
#